data_AF-A0A4Q2Y5M1-F1
#
_entry.id   AF-A0A4Q2Y5M1-F1
#
_cell.length_a   1.000
_cell.length_b   1.000
_cell.length_c   1.000
_cell.angle_alpha   90.00
_cell.angle_beta   90.00
_cell.angle_gamma   90.00
#
_symmetry.space_group_name_H-M   'P 1'
#
loop_
_entity.id
_entity.type
_entity.pdbx_description
1 polymer ?
#
loop_
_entity_poly.entity_id
_entity_poly.type
_entity_poly.pdbx_seq_one_letter_code
_entity_poly.pdbx_strand_id
1 'polypeptide(L)'
;SKGSPEEHVIKLGLLKSLKRAAYSAEPIGHYGLAKTDYCHFTSPIRRYADLIVHRALQPLLENAPKPHDRTPSFAELQELSRHISDTERKSSDAESETKQIKLMEYLDRVAKSDDPPLFDGLITEVRPMGLMVEIPDMGVRGVVKREDLPPGRWFFEQHRKAWVSTDGKVVQLGMRIPLRVTNIDFDKRFVDFAVAGKPTSEGTHRPAVKVAKKHGKPHTKPAGKVGPAQKPKESRYANPGKPAGSGKAAKEKRRKRK
;
A
#
# COMPACT_ATOMS: atom_id res chain seq x y z
N SER A 1 10.47 14.68 -3.96
CA SER A 1 10.36 15.49 -2.74
C SER A 1 9.60 14.70 -1.68
N LYS A 2 10.19 14.53 -0.49
CA LYS A 2 9.51 13.87 0.65
C LYS A 2 8.58 14.89 1.30
N GLY A 3 7.30 14.60 1.42
CA GLY A 3 6.27 15.46 2.04
C GLY A 3 5.46 16.33 1.09
N SER A 4 5.60 16.20 -0.24
CA SER A 4 4.79 17.00 -1.19
C SER A 4 3.50 16.26 -1.60
N PRO A 5 2.43 16.98 -1.99
CA PRO A 5 1.15 16.37 -2.39
C PRO A 5 1.30 15.32 -3.52
N GLU A 6 2.25 15.54 -4.42
CA GLU A 6 2.54 14.67 -5.56
C GLU A 6 3.19 13.35 -5.12
N GLU A 7 3.86 13.32 -3.96
CA GLU A 7 4.52 12.12 -3.44
C GLU A 7 3.51 10.98 -3.23
N HIS A 8 2.31 11.30 -2.74
CA HIS A 8 1.28 10.29 -2.52
C HIS A 8 0.79 9.68 -3.84
N VAL A 9 0.55 10.53 -4.85
CA VAL A 9 0.12 10.11 -6.18
C VAL A 9 1.21 9.26 -6.86
N ILE A 10 2.47 9.70 -6.78
CA ILE A 10 3.61 8.97 -7.36
C ILE A 10 3.80 7.62 -6.66
N LYS A 11 3.70 7.55 -5.32
CA LYS A 11 3.79 6.29 -4.57
C LYS A 11 2.68 5.32 -4.96
N LEU A 12 1.44 5.79 -5.03
CA LEU A 12 0.31 4.96 -5.45
C LEU A 12 0.47 4.47 -6.90
N GLY A 13 0.92 5.35 -7.80
CA GLY A 13 1.22 4.99 -9.19
C GLY A 13 2.29 3.91 -9.29
N LEU A 14 3.41 4.09 -8.55
CA LEU A 14 4.48 3.09 -8.48
C LEU A 14 3.97 1.76 -7.93
N LEU A 15 3.26 1.75 -6.79
CA LEU A 15 2.73 0.52 -6.20
C LEU A 15 1.77 -0.22 -7.14
N LYS A 16 0.92 0.50 -7.88
CA LYS A 16 0.01 -0.08 -8.88
C LYS A 16 0.73 -0.62 -10.11
N SER A 17 1.94 -0.14 -10.40
CA SER A 17 2.76 -0.63 -11.52
C SER A 17 3.48 -1.96 -11.22
N LEU A 18 3.59 -2.33 -9.94
CA LEU A 18 4.28 -3.56 -9.53
C LEU A 18 3.42 -4.80 -9.78
N LYS A 19 4.07 -5.92 -10.11
CA LYS A 19 3.40 -7.22 -10.20
C LYS A 19 3.02 -7.72 -8.81
N ARG A 20 1.89 -8.44 -8.72
CA ARG A 20 1.55 -9.22 -7.52
C ARG A 20 2.59 -10.32 -7.32
N ALA A 21 3.01 -10.55 -6.07
CA ALA A 21 3.83 -11.70 -5.73
C ALA A 21 3.04 -13.00 -5.93
N ALA A 22 3.75 -14.10 -6.18
CA ALA A 22 3.19 -15.44 -6.34
C ALA A 22 4.23 -16.47 -5.91
N TYR A 23 3.75 -17.67 -5.56
CA TYR A 23 4.62 -18.83 -5.36
C TYR A 23 5.07 -19.36 -6.72
N SER A 24 6.33 -19.80 -6.79
CA SER A 24 6.95 -20.39 -7.97
C SER A 24 7.84 -21.55 -7.53
N ALA A 25 7.88 -22.63 -8.31
CA ALA A 25 8.84 -23.71 -8.11
C ALA A 25 10.29 -23.29 -8.45
N GLU A 26 10.43 -22.30 -9.34
CA GLU A 26 11.72 -21.74 -9.74
C GLU A 26 12.07 -20.49 -8.91
N PRO A 27 13.36 -20.28 -8.57
CA PRO A 27 13.84 -19.13 -7.80
C PRO A 27 13.93 -17.88 -8.70
N ILE A 28 12.79 -17.26 -8.97
CA ILE A 28 12.67 -16.08 -9.84
C ILE A 28 12.99 -14.74 -9.13
N GLY A 29 13.37 -14.78 -7.85
CA GLY A 29 13.65 -13.62 -7.01
C GLY A 29 12.43 -12.83 -6.55
N HIS A 30 12.68 -11.83 -5.70
CA HIS A 30 11.66 -10.98 -5.10
C HIS A 30 12.02 -9.50 -5.25
N TYR A 31 11.51 -8.88 -6.32
CA TYR A 31 11.79 -7.49 -6.68
C TYR A 31 11.50 -6.50 -5.54
N GLY A 32 10.32 -6.60 -4.91
CA GLY A 32 9.92 -5.70 -3.81
C GLY A 32 10.76 -5.80 -2.54
N LEU A 33 11.57 -6.84 -2.39
CA LEU A 33 12.48 -7.05 -1.26
C LEU A 33 13.96 -6.92 -1.67
N ALA A 34 14.22 -6.68 -2.96
CA ALA A 34 15.57 -6.68 -3.55
C ALA A 34 16.38 -7.94 -3.17
N LYS A 35 15.77 -9.13 -3.33
CA LYS A 35 16.42 -10.43 -3.06
C LYS A 35 16.39 -11.33 -4.30
N THR A 36 17.48 -12.06 -4.53
CA THR A 36 17.60 -13.08 -5.59
C THR A 36 16.85 -14.35 -5.21
N ASP A 37 16.85 -14.71 -3.93
CA ASP A 37 16.23 -15.91 -3.39
C ASP A 37 15.39 -15.54 -2.19
N TYR A 38 14.12 -15.95 -2.21
CA TYR A 38 13.18 -15.71 -1.12
C TYR A 38 12.09 -16.78 -1.13
N CYS A 39 11.79 -17.32 0.04
CA CYS A 39 10.67 -18.21 0.26
C CYS A 39 10.01 -17.93 1.62
N HIS A 40 8.74 -18.30 1.77
CA HIS A 40 8.08 -18.29 3.06
C HIS A 40 8.44 -19.56 3.86
N PHE A 41 8.74 -19.40 5.14
CA PHE A 41 9.15 -20.49 6.04
C PHE A 41 8.56 -20.41 7.46
N THR A 42 8.25 -19.21 7.94
CA THR A 42 7.98 -18.92 9.36
C THR A 42 6.52 -19.14 9.80
N SER A 43 5.64 -19.71 8.98
CA SER A 43 4.22 -19.88 9.32
C SER A 43 3.56 -21.15 8.76
N PRO A 44 4.12 -22.36 9.01
CA PRO A 44 3.60 -23.63 8.49
C PRO A 44 2.17 -23.97 8.93
N ILE A 45 1.70 -23.43 10.07
CA ILE A 45 0.33 -23.65 10.56
C ILE A 45 -0.73 -23.03 9.63
N ARG A 46 -0.41 -21.91 8.97
CA ARG A 46 -1.38 -21.11 8.19
C ARG A 46 -1.00 -20.92 6.73
N ARG A 47 0.13 -21.49 6.28
CA ARG A 47 0.60 -21.44 4.89
C ARG A 47 1.19 -22.79 4.50
N TYR A 48 0.57 -23.42 3.50
CA TYR A 48 1.02 -24.73 3.02
C TYR A 48 2.40 -24.67 2.34
N ALA A 49 2.76 -23.53 1.74
CA ALA A 49 4.09 -23.32 1.17
C ALA A 49 5.20 -23.49 2.22
N ASP A 50 5.05 -22.89 3.39
CA ASP A 50 5.99 -23.04 4.50
C ASP A 50 6.09 -24.50 4.94
N LEU A 51 4.98 -25.25 4.98
CA LEU A 51 5.00 -26.67 5.33
C LEU A 51 5.83 -27.49 4.32
N ILE A 52 5.74 -27.19 3.03
CA ILE A 52 6.58 -27.83 2.00
C ILE A 52 8.06 -27.52 2.25
N VAL A 53 8.41 -26.27 2.56
CA VAL A 53 9.80 -25.89 2.89
C VAL A 53 10.29 -26.63 4.13
N HIS A 54 9.46 -26.75 5.18
CA HIS A 54 9.80 -27.54 6.37
C HIS A 54 10.10 -28.99 6.02
N ARG A 55 9.27 -29.65 5.19
CA ARG A 55 9.51 -31.03 4.73
C ARG A 55 10.79 -31.16 3.91
N ALA A 56 11.05 -30.22 3.00
CA ALA A 56 12.25 -30.22 2.17
C ALA A 56 13.55 -30.01 2.99
N LEU A 57 13.47 -29.34 4.13
CA LEU A 57 14.60 -29.12 5.03
C LEU A 57 14.87 -30.32 5.96
N GLN A 58 13.89 -31.18 6.23
CA GLN A 58 14.06 -32.30 7.19
C GLN A 58 15.31 -33.16 6.91
N PRO A 59 15.60 -33.61 5.68
CA PRO A 59 16.78 -34.44 5.42
C PRO A 59 18.12 -33.73 5.65
N LEU A 60 18.12 -32.39 5.76
CA LEU A 60 19.30 -31.57 5.98
C LEU A 60 19.56 -31.29 7.46
N LEU A 61 18.65 -31.68 8.36
CA LEU A 61 18.77 -31.46 9.80
C LEU A 61 19.50 -32.64 10.46
N GLU A 62 20.42 -32.34 11.38
CA GLU A 62 21.15 -33.36 12.16
C GLU A 62 20.21 -34.21 13.03
N ASN A 63 19.18 -33.58 13.61
CA ASN A 63 18.21 -34.20 14.52
C ASN A 63 16.82 -34.35 13.90
N ALA A 64 16.76 -34.65 12.60
CA ALA A 64 15.51 -34.78 11.88
C ALA A 64 14.64 -35.93 12.41
N PRO A 65 13.30 -35.76 12.44
CA PRO A 65 12.39 -36.88 12.66
C PRO A 65 12.56 -37.94 11.55
N LYS A 66 12.47 -39.21 11.95
CA LYS A 66 12.51 -40.38 11.05
C LYS A 66 11.22 -41.19 11.19
N PRO A 67 10.55 -41.60 10.09
CA PRO A 67 10.92 -41.31 8.69
C PRO A 67 10.73 -39.83 8.32
N HIS A 68 11.43 -39.37 7.29
CA HIS A 68 11.23 -38.03 6.74
C HIS A 68 9.87 -37.93 6.06
N ASP A 69 9.26 -36.75 6.16
CA ASP A 69 8.07 -36.43 5.40
C ASP A 69 8.36 -36.38 3.89
N ARG A 70 7.35 -36.76 3.10
CA ARG A 70 7.43 -36.70 1.65
C ARG A 70 7.58 -35.25 1.17
N THR A 71 8.65 -34.99 0.42
CA THR A 71 8.80 -33.74 -0.33
C THR A 71 8.22 -33.91 -1.74
N PRO A 72 7.39 -32.96 -2.24
CA PRO A 72 6.85 -33.03 -3.60
C PRO A 72 7.96 -32.99 -4.66
N SER A 73 7.73 -33.67 -5.79
CA SER A 73 8.60 -33.58 -6.97
C SER A 73 8.50 -32.19 -7.63
N PHE A 74 9.43 -31.87 -8.53
CA PHE A 74 9.42 -30.58 -9.23
C PHE A 74 8.13 -30.33 -10.02
N ALA A 75 7.61 -31.35 -10.72
CA ALA A 75 6.34 -31.26 -11.44
C ALA A 75 5.17 -30.95 -10.49
N GLU A 76 5.13 -31.61 -9.33
CA GLU A 76 4.12 -31.34 -8.30
C GLU A 76 4.28 -29.93 -7.70
N LEU A 77 5.51 -29.44 -7.52
CA LEU A 77 5.74 -28.07 -7.05
C LEU A 77 5.22 -27.01 -8.04
N GLN A 78 5.28 -27.27 -9.35
CA GLN A 78 4.70 -26.36 -10.34
C GLN A 78 3.17 -26.28 -10.21
N GLU A 79 2.50 -27.40 -9.96
CA GLU A 79 1.06 -27.42 -9.74
C GLU A 79 0.68 -26.80 -8.39
N LEU A 80 1.39 -27.18 -7.33
CA LEU A 80 1.17 -26.67 -5.97
C LEU A 80 1.40 -25.15 -5.89
N SER A 81 2.46 -24.63 -6.51
CA SER A 81 2.74 -23.18 -6.50
C SER A 81 1.62 -22.37 -7.16
N ARG A 82 1.04 -22.86 -8.27
CA ARG A 82 -0.15 -22.26 -8.89
C ARG A 82 -1.35 -22.32 -7.93
N HIS A 83 -1.64 -23.50 -7.40
CA HIS A 83 -2.76 -23.72 -6.49
C HIS A 83 -2.69 -22.85 -5.23
N ILE A 84 -1.53 -22.77 -4.58
CA ILE A 84 -1.32 -21.94 -3.39
C ILE A 84 -1.49 -20.46 -3.76
N SER A 85 -0.95 -20.02 -4.89
CA SER A 85 -1.10 -18.63 -5.35
C SER A 85 -2.56 -18.28 -5.66
N ASP A 86 -3.31 -19.20 -6.28
CA ASP A 86 -4.75 -19.00 -6.56
C ASP A 86 -5.59 -18.97 -5.28
N THR A 87 -5.32 -19.87 -4.34
CA THR A 87 -6.04 -19.93 -3.06
C THR A 87 -5.71 -18.74 -2.16
N GLU A 88 -4.46 -18.26 -2.16
CA GLU A 88 -4.08 -17.00 -1.50
C GLU A 88 -4.88 -15.82 -2.05
N ARG A 89 -5.00 -15.70 -3.39
CA ARG A 89 -5.82 -14.66 -4.02
C ARG A 89 -7.28 -14.77 -3.60
N LYS A 90 -7.87 -15.96 -3.72
CA LYS A 90 -9.27 -16.22 -3.32
C LYS A 90 -9.52 -15.87 -1.86
N SER A 91 -8.61 -16.25 -0.97
CA SER A 91 -8.71 -15.92 0.47
C SER A 91 -8.65 -14.42 0.71
N SER A 92 -7.73 -13.70 0.05
CA SER A 92 -7.60 -12.25 0.15
C SER A 92 -8.84 -11.52 -0.38
N ASP A 93 -9.43 -12.02 -1.48
CA ASP A 93 -10.62 -11.45 -2.08
C ASP A 93 -11.83 -11.65 -1.15
N ALA A 94 -12.01 -12.85 -0.59
CA ALA A 94 -13.06 -13.16 0.38
C ALA A 94 -12.94 -12.36 1.68
N GLU A 95 -11.71 -12.16 2.18
CA GLU A 95 -11.45 -11.30 3.35
C GLU A 95 -11.85 -9.84 3.06
N SER A 96 -11.47 -9.34 1.87
CA SER A 96 -11.79 -7.97 1.45
C SER A 96 -13.30 -7.76 1.31
N GLU A 97 -13.99 -8.75 0.73
CA GLU A 97 -15.45 -8.78 0.62
C GLU A 97 -16.13 -8.80 1.99
N THR A 98 -15.65 -9.64 2.92
CA THR A 98 -16.18 -9.70 4.29
C THR A 98 -16.03 -8.36 5.01
N LYS A 99 -14.85 -7.73 4.90
CA LYS A 99 -14.61 -6.39 5.45
C LYS A 99 -15.57 -5.36 4.87
N GLN A 100 -15.80 -5.40 3.55
CA GLN A 100 -16.73 -4.49 2.89
C GLN A 100 -18.17 -4.68 3.38
N ILE A 101 -18.64 -5.93 3.51
CA ILE A 101 -19.98 -6.23 4.04
C ILE A 101 -20.11 -5.71 5.48
N LYS A 102 -19.14 -6.01 6.35
CA LYS A 102 -19.17 -5.52 7.74
C LYS A 102 -19.09 -4.01 7.85
N LEU A 103 -18.40 -3.35 6.93
CA LEU A 103 -18.37 -1.90 6.85
C LEU A 103 -19.73 -1.33 6.46
N MET A 104 -20.44 -1.93 5.50
CA MET A 104 -21.81 -1.54 5.15
C MET A 104 -22.77 -1.75 6.33
N GLU A 105 -22.73 -2.92 7.00
CA GLU A 105 -23.54 -3.18 8.20
C GLU A 105 -23.27 -2.17 9.32
N TYR A 106 -22.01 -1.76 9.49
CA TYR A 106 -21.63 -0.74 10.46
C TYR A 106 -22.24 0.62 10.09
N LEU A 107 -22.06 1.07 8.85
CA LEU A 107 -22.59 2.36 8.40
C LEU A 107 -24.12 2.41 8.49
N ASP A 108 -24.82 1.30 8.26
CA ASP A 108 -26.29 1.22 8.36
C ASP A 108 -26.77 1.43 9.79
N ARG A 109 -26.10 0.78 10.75
CA ARG A 109 -26.38 1.00 12.18
C ARG A 109 -26.09 2.43 12.60
N VAL A 110 -24.99 2.99 12.12
CA VAL A 110 -24.59 4.37 12.42
C VAL A 110 -25.60 5.37 11.85
N ALA A 111 -26.08 5.16 10.62
CA ALA A 111 -27.09 6.01 9.99
C ALA A 111 -28.44 6.00 10.73
N LYS A 112 -28.78 4.90 11.40
CA LYS A 112 -30.02 4.72 12.18
C LYS A 112 -29.90 5.14 13.65
N SER A 113 -28.73 5.62 14.09
CA SER A 113 -28.53 6.07 15.47
C SER A 113 -29.15 7.46 15.71
N ASP A 114 -29.43 7.79 16.98
CA ASP A 114 -30.04 9.08 17.35
C ASP A 114 -29.14 10.29 17.02
N ASP A 115 -27.82 10.09 17.07
CA ASP A 115 -26.81 11.11 16.74
C ASP A 115 -25.78 10.53 15.74
N PRO A 116 -26.10 10.52 14.44
CA PRO A 116 -25.22 9.95 13.43
C PRO A 116 -23.96 10.83 13.26
N PRO A 117 -22.75 10.27 13.44
CA PRO A 117 -21.49 10.97 13.30
C PRO A 117 -21.27 11.49 11.88
N LEU A 118 -20.43 12.51 11.78
CA LEU A 118 -19.98 13.07 10.51
C LEU A 118 -18.68 12.42 10.08
N PHE A 119 -18.57 12.13 8.78
CA PHE A 119 -17.39 11.58 8.14
C PHE A 119 -16.70 12.66 7.31
N ASP A 120 -15.37 12.67 7.29
CA ASP A 120 -14.58 13.55 6.43
C ASP A 120 -14.48 12.93 5.02
N GLY A 121 -15.30 13.43 4.09
CA GLY A 121 -15.38 12.93 2.72
C GLY A 121 -14.55 13.76 1.75
N LEU A 122 -13.75 13.10 0.92
CA LEU A 122 -13.01 13.70 -0.19
C LEU A 122 -13.84 13.62 -1.47
N ILE A 123 -14.02 14.74 -2.18
CA ILE A 123 -14.66 14.76 -3.48
C ILE A 123 -13.70 14.22 -4.53
N THR A 124 -14.03 13.06 -5.10
CA THR A 124 -13.24 12.36 -6.12
C THR A 124 -13.73 12.65 -7.52
N GLU A 125 -14.99 13.05 -7.68
CA GLU A 125 -15.55 13.49 -8.95
C GLU A 125 -16.75 14.42 -8.74
N VAL A 126 -16.99 15.32 -9.69
CA VAL A 126 -18.16 16.19 -9.72
C VAL A 126 -18.89 15.97 -11.05
N ARG A 127 -20.19 15.68 -10.97
CA ARG A 127 -21.04 15.37 -12.11
C ARG A 127 -22.35 16.19 -12.04
N PRO A 128 -23.09 16.34 -13.15
CA PRO A 128 -24.41 16.99 -13.14
C PRO A 128 -25.44 16.33 -12.21
N MET A 129 -25.25 15.06 -11.87
CA MET A 129 -26.11 14.30 -10.95
C MET A 129 -25.74 14.48 -9.47
N GLY A 130 -24.57 15.06 -9.16
CA GLY A 130 -24.08 15.20 -7.79
C GLY A 130 -22.56 15.06 -7.65
N LEU A 131 -22.11 14.60 -6.49
CA LEU A 131 -20.70 14.44 -6.15
C LEU A 131 -20.38 12.97 -5.93
N MET A 132 -19.28 12.50 -6.49
CA MET A 132 -18.68 11.24 -6.08
C MET A 132 -17.70 11.52 -4.94
N VAL A 133 -17.86 10.81 -3.83
CA VAL A 133 -17.09 11.04 -2.61
C VAL A 133 -16.47 9.74 -2.11
N GLU A 134 -15.34 9.88 -1.43
CA GLU A 134 -14.68 8.79 -0.72
C GLU A 134 -14.37 9.22 0.71
N ILE A 135 -14.61 8.36 1.70
CA ILE A 135 -14.14 8.54 3.07
C ILE A 135 -12.75 7.90 3.15
N PRO A 136 -11.64 8.68 3.13
CA PRO A 136 -10.30 8.11 2.92
C PRO A 136 -9.86 7.15 4.03
N ASP A 137 -10.29 7.41 5.28
CA ASP A 137 -9.92 6.58 6.43
C ASP A 137 -10.62 5.22 6.44
N MET A 138 -11.72 5.08 5.69
CA MET A 138 -12.51 3.84 5.60
C MET A 138 -12.46 3.20 4.21
N GLY A 139 -11.98 3.91 3.19
CA GLY A 139 -12.01 3.47 1.79
C GLY A 139 -13.44 3.31 1.22
N VAL A 140 -14.43 3.95 1.85
CA VAL A 140 -15.84 3.87 1.46
C VAL A 140 -16.10 4.89 0.37
N ARG A 141 -16.65 4.44 -0.75
CA ARG A 141 -17.08 5.32 -1.86
C ARG A 141 -18.59 5.46 -1.86
N GLY A 142 -19.07 6.61 -2.29
CA GLY A 142 -20.50 6.85 -2.42
C GLY A 142 -20.81 8.13 -3.18
N VAL A 143 -22.08 8.51 -3.15
CA VAL A 143 -22.60 9.68 -3.87
C VAL A 143 -23.28 10.64 -2.90
N VAL A 144 -23.10 11.92 -3.18
CA VAL A 144 -23.98 12.98 -2.68
C VAL A 144 -24.84 13.42 -3.85
N LYS A 145 -26.15 13.21 -3.77
CA LYS A 145 -27.09 13.65 -4.82
C LYS A 145 -27.23 15.17 -4.75
N ARG A 146 -27.69 15.81 -5.83
CA ARG A 146 -27.86 17.27 -5.86
C ARG A 146 -28.82 17.77 -4.77
N GLU A 147 -29.80 16.95 -4.41
CA GLU A 147 -30.81 17.24 -3.37
C GLU A 147 -30.21 17.22 -1.97
N ASP A 148 -29.12 16.47 -1.79
CA ASP A 148 -28.41 16.29 -0.53
C ASP A 148 -27.21 17.25 -0.35
N LEU A 149 -27.11 18.26 -1.24
CA LEU A 149 -26.22 19.40 -1.06
C LEU A 149 -26.72 20.32 0.07
N PRO A 150 -25.86 21.17 0.64
CA PRO A 150 -26.28 22.12 1.68
C PRO A 150 -27.45 22.99 1.21
N PRO A 151 -28.31 23.50 2.12
CA PRO A 151 -29.44 24.34 1.74
C PRO A 151 -29.01 25.53 0.88
N GLY A 152 -29.69 25.72 -0.25
CA GLY A 152 -29.39 26.75 -1.24
C GLY A 152 -29.79 26.34 -2.65
N ARG A 153 -29.76 27.29 -3.58
CA ARG A 153 -30.01 27.01 -5.00
C ARG A 153 -28.68 26.78 -5.69
N TRP A 154 -28.43 25.52 -6.07
CA TRP A 154 -27.19 25.08 -6.71
C TRP A 154 -27.35 24.92 -8.22
N PHE A 155 -26.30 25.26 -8.96
CA PHE A 155 -26.18 25.03 -10.39
C PHE A 155 -24.85 24.36 -10.71
N PHE A 156 -24.86 23.47 -11.68
CA PHE A 156 -23.65 22.79 -12.13
C PHE A 156 -22.94 23.61 -13.21
N GLU A 157 -21.69 24.00 -12.96
CA GLU A 157 -20.82 24.65 -13.94
C GLU A 157 -19.91 23.62 -14.62
N GLN A 158 -20.28 23.23 -15.85
CA GLN A 158 -19.57 22.18 -16.60
C GLN A 158 -18.10 22.50 -16.86
N HIS A 159 -17.77 23.76 -17.14
CA HIS A 159 -16.41 24.21 -17.44
C HIS A 159 -15.49 24.14 -16.21
N ARG A 160 -16.02 24.36 -15.01
CA ARG A 160 -15.26 24.24 -13.74
C ARG A 160 -15.35 22.86 -13.10
N LYS A 161 -16.26 21.99 -13.59
CA LYS A 161 -16.66 20.75 -12.91
C LYS A 161 -16.94 21.00 -11.43
N ALA A 162 -17.81 21.97 -11.17
CA ALA A 162 -18.15 22.41 -9.83
C ALA A 162 -19.66 22.64 -9.70
N TRP A 163 -20.18 22.45 -8.48
CA TRP A 163 -21.49 22.95 -8.09
C TRP A 163 -21.31 24.32 -7.45
N VAL A 164 -22.05 25.31 -7.93
CA VAL A 164 -22.01 26.69 -7.44
C VAL A 164 -23.39 27.10 -6.97
N SER A 165 -23.47 27.64 -5.76
CA SER A 165 -24.71 28.13 -5.16
C SER A 165 -24.90 29.62 -5.48
N THR A 166 -26.17 30.08 -5.49
CA THR A 166 -26.52 31.50 -5.66
C THR A 166 -25.85 32.43 -4.65
N ASP A 167 -25.50 31.92 -3.46
CA ASP A 167 -24.80 32.66 -2.40
C ASP A 167 -23.27 32.62 -2.55
N GLY A 168 -22.75 32.13 -3.67
CA GLY A 168 -21.32 32.10 -4.00
C GLY A 168 -20.55 30.92 -3.41
N LYS A 169 -21.20 29.98 -2.73
CA LYS A 169 -20.54 28.74 -2.27
C LYS A 169 -20.18 27.86 -3.46
N VAL A 170 -19.02 27.22 -3.41
CA VAL A 170 -18.52 26.33 -4.46
C VAL A 170 -18.16 24.97 -3.85
N VAL A 171 -18.54 23.91 -4.55
CA VAL A 171 -18.17 22.53 -4.24
C VAL A 171 -17.52 21.91 -5.48
N GLN A 172 -16.24 21.57 -5.37
CA GLN A 172 -15.41 21.13 -6.49
C GLN A 172 -14.53 19.92 -6.13
N LEU A 173 -13.95 19.30 -7.16
CA LEU A 173 -13.01 18.19 -7.03
C LEU A 173 -11.90 18.48 -6.02
N GLY A 174 -11.56 17.47 -5.20
CA GLY A 174 -10.46 17.55 -4.24
C GLY A 174 -10.80 18.25 -2.92
N MET A 175 -11.98 18.88 -2.79
CA MET A 175 -12.41 19.42 -1.50
C MET A 175 -12.76 18.32 -0.52
N ARG A 176 -12.62 18.64 0.77
CA ARG A 176 -13.12 17.83 1.87
C ARG A 176 -14.42 18.41 2.40
N ILE A 177 -15.39 17.54 2.64
CA ILE A 177 -16.73 17.94 3.09
C ILE A 177 -17.22 17.00 4.19
N PRO A 178 -17.89 17.52 5.23
CA PRO A 178 -18.52 16.68 6.24
C PRO A 178 -19.72 15.95 5.64
N LEU A 179 -19.73 14.63 5.74
CA LEU A 179 -20.74 13.75 5.20
C LEU A 179 -21.49 13.02 6.31
N ARG A 180 -22.80 12.91 6.16
CA ARG A 180 -23.63 11.98 6.93
C ARG A 180 -24.11 10.88 6.00
N VAL A 181 -24.08 9.63 6.45
CA VAL A 181 -24.68 8.51 5.72
C VAL A 181 -26.20 8.66 5.77
N THR A 182 -26.86 8.62 4.62
CA THR A 182 -28.33 8.70 4.54
C THR A 182 -28.96 7.37 4.17
N ASN A 183 -28.34 6.61 3.28
CA ASN A 183 -28.85 5.34 2.82
C ASN A 183 -27.70 4.44 2.34
N ILE A 184 -27.91 3.12 2.37
CA ILE A 184 -26.94 2.12 1.92
C ILE A 184 -27.64 1.13 0.98
N ASP A 185 -27.10 1.01 -0.22
CA ASP A 185 -27.48 -0.03 -1.18
C ASP A 185 -26.54 -1.22 -0.98
N PHE A 186 -27.02 -2.25 -0.27
CA PHE A 186 -26.25 -3.44 0.05
C PHE A 186 -25.90 -4.27 -1.19
N ASP A 187 -26.79 -4.29 -2.19
CA ASP A 187 -26.58 -5.06 -3.43
C ASP A 187 -25.48 -4.42 -4.27
N LYS A 188 -25.49 -3.09 -4.41
CA LYS A 188 -24.47 -2.34 -5.16
C LYS A 188 -23.24 -1.99 -4.33
N ARG A 189 -23.25 -2.28 -3.02
CA ARG A 189 -22.22 -1.88 -2.04
C ARG A 189 -21.89 -0.39 -2.14
N PHE A 190 -22.94 0.40 -2.19
CA PHE A 190 -22.88 1.82 -2.48
C PHE A 190 -23.55 2.61 -1.37
N VAL A 191 -22.98 3.77 -1.03
CA VAL A 191 -23.45 4.60 0.09
C VAL A 191 -23.95 5.93 -0.45
N ASP A 192 -25.17 6.29 -0.07
CA ASP A 192 -25.70 7.63 -0.27
C ASP A 192 -25.30 8.50 0.94
N PHE A 193 -24.82 9.70 0.66
CA PHE A 193 -24.38 10.67 1.64
C PHE A 193 -25.13 11.99 1.49
N ALA A 194 -25.25 12.73 2.59
CA ALA A 194 -25.64 14.13 2.58
C ALA A 194 -24.55 15.02 3.18
N VAL A 195 -24.43 16.24 2.66
CA VAL A 195 -23.45 17.21 3.19
C VAL A 195 -23.99 17.84 4.46
N ALA A 196 -23.31 17.60 5.58
CA ALA A 196 -23.78 17.98 6.91
C ALA A 196 -22.91 19.11 7.51
N GLY A 197 -22.69 20.18 6.76
CA GLY A 197 -21.92 21.33 7.23
C GLY A 197 -21.37 22.20 6.12
N LYS A 198 -20.51 23.15 6.47
CA LYS A 198 -19.81 23.97 5.48
C LYS A 198 -18.68 23.15 4.86
N PRO A 199 -18.49 23.21 3.53
CA PRO A 199 -17.29 22.66 2.90
C PRO A 199 -16.05 23.28 3.55
N THR A 200 -15.09 22.47 3.97
CA THR A 200 -13.83 22.98 4.48
C THR A 200 -12.91 23.24 3.29
N SER A 201 -12.48 24.50 3.13
CA SER A 201 -11.44 24.87 2.16
C SER A 201 -10.07 24.29 2.52
N GLU A 202 -9.93 23.70 3.71
CA GLU A 202 -8.74 22.94 4.14
C GLU A 202 -8.50 21.68 3.28
N GLY A 203 -9.39 21.34 2.34
CA GLY A 203 -9.28 20.16 1.48
C GLY A 203 -8.18 20.18 0.40
N THR A 204 -7.59 21.32 0.02
CA THR A 204 -6.42 21.28 -0.90
C THR A 204 -5.10 20.95 -0.19
N HIS A 205 -5.08 20.96 1.14
CA HIS A 205 -3.90 20.59 1.92
C HIS A 205 -4.33 19.84 3.17
N ARG A 206 -4.06 18.54 3.21
CA ARG A 206 -4.09 17.75 4.45
C ARG A 206 -3.33 18.54 5.53
N PRO A 207 -3.96 18.92 6.66
CA PRO A 207 -3.22 19.55 7.74
C PRO A 207 -2.14 18.56 8.15
N ALA A 208 -0.88 18.99 8.12
CA ALA A 208 0.18 18.26 8.77
C ALA A 208 -0.25 18.05 10.22
N VAL A 209 -0.33 16.78 10.64
CA VAL A 209 -0.63 16.41 12.02
C VAL A 209 0.31 17.24 12.91
N LYS A 210 -0.24 18.19 13.68
CA LYS A 210 0.52 18.94 14.68
C LYS A 210 0.89 17.94 15.77
N VAL A 211 2.06 17.33 15.63
CA VAL A 211 2.71 16.62 16.73
C VAL A 211 2.89 17.66 17.84
N ALA A 212 2.19 17.45 18.95
CA ALA A 212 2.27 18.33 20.11
C ALA A 212 3.74 18.47 20.52
N LYS A 213 4.30 19.69 20.35
CA LYS A 213 5.58 20.06 20.94
C LYS A 213 5.39 20.07 22.46
N LYS A 214 5.73 18.96 23.11
CA LYS A 214 5.91 18.90 24.56
C LYS A 214 6.96 19.96 24.93
N HIS A 215 6.52 20.99 25.65
CA HIS A 215 7.37 21.99 26.26
C HIS A 215 8.16 21.32 27.40
N GLY A 216 9.39 20.91 27.14
CA GLY A 216 10.40 20.67 28.16
C GLY A 216 11.23 21.94 28.33
N LYS A 217 11.20 22.53 29.52
CA LYS A 217 11.97 23.72 29.90
C LYS A 217 13.48 23.47 29.72
N PRO A 218 14.28 24.50 29.38
CA PRO A 218 15.72 24.37 29.17
C PRO A 218 16.44 24.25 30.53
N HIS A 219 17.15 23.14 30.76
CA HIS A 219 18.10 23.04 31.86
C HIS A 219 19.48 23.53 31.43
N THR A 220 20.00 24.38 32.30
CA THR A 220 21.28 25.08 32.34
C THR A 220 22.51 24.17 32.25
N LYS A 221 23.56 24.65 31.59
CA LYS A 221 24.94 24.10 31.65
C LYS A 221 25.49 24.20 33.09
N PRO A 222 26.52 23.40 33.42
CA PRO A 222 27.83 24.04 33.51
C PRO A 222 28.95 23.30 32.77
N ALA A 223 30.04 24.03 32.60
CA ALA A 223 31.22 23.72 31.82
C ALA A 223 32.14 22.68 32.46
N GLY A 224 32.87 21.94 31.61
CA GLY A 224 34.09 21.22 31.95
C GLY A 224 35.00 21.16 30.73
N LYS A 225 36.13 21.88 30.78
CA LYS A 225 37.18 21.92 29.76
C LYS A 225 37.93 20.60 29.73
N VAL A 226 38.14 20.02 28.54
CA VAL A 226 39.33 19.20 28.22
C VAL A 226 39.60 19.29 26.71
N GLY A 227 40.86 19.55 26.36
CA GLY A 227 41.34 19.91 25.03
C GLY A 227 41.37 18.76 24.01
N PRO A 228 41.85 19.01 22.78
CA PRO A 228 41.67 18.11 21.65
C PRO A 228 42.68 16.95 21.69
N ALA A 229 42.16 15.72 21.72
CA ALA A 229 42.96 14.52 21.54
C ALA A 229 43.01 14.12 20.05
N GLN A 230 44.22 13.77 19.62
CA GLN A 230 44.68 13.57 18.26
C GLN A 230 44.11 12.31 17.58
N LYS A 231 44.01 12.36 16.25
CA LYS A 231 43.72 11.20 15.38
C LYS A 231 44.90 10.23 15.34
N PRO A 232 44.68 8.91 15.33
CA PRO A 232 45.63 7.96 14.76
C PRO A 232 45.32 7.68 13.28
N LYS A 233 46.39 7.60 12.47
CA LYS A 233 46.42 7.14 11.08
C LYS A 233 46.52 5.60 11.00
N GLU A 234 45.92 5.07 9.94
CA GLU A 234 46.27 3.91 9.09
C GLU A 234 46.86 2.61 9.66
N SER A 235 46.25 1.47 9.27
CA SER A 235 46.93 0.35 8.56
C SER A 235 45.86 -0.53 7.86
N ARG A 236 45.79 -0.54 6.52
CA ARG A 236 46.42 -1.52 5.58
C ARG A 236 46.03 -2.99 5.78
N TYR A 237 45.15 -3.50 4.91
CA TYR A 237 45.21 -4.83 4.29
C TYR A 237 44.61 -4.67 2.88
N ALA A 238 45.43 -4.52 1.83
CA ALA A 238 46.12 -5.55 1.05
C ALA A 238 45.14 -6.43 0.24
N ASN A 239 44.97 -6.03 -1.02
CA ASN A 239 44.22 -6.68 -2.09
C ASN A 239 45.18 -7.62 -2.85
N PRO A 240 44.89 -8.92 -3.05
CA PRO A 240 45.70 -9.75 -3.92
C PRO A 240 45.27 -9.57 -5.38
N GLY A 241 46.25 -9.18 -6.20
CA GLY A 241 46.09 -8.69 -7.56
C GLY A 241 45.80 -9.72 -8.63
N LYS A 242 45.34 -9.19 -9.77
CA LYS A 242 45.47 -9.79 -11.11
C LYS A 242 46.95 -9.81 -11.52
N PRO A 243 47.39 -10.77 -12.36
CA PRO A 243 48.48 -10.53 -13.29
C PRO A 243 47.92 -10.01 -14.64
N ALA A 244 48.52 -8.91 -15.14
CA ALA A 244 48.65 -8.66 -16.58
C ALA A 244 49.63 -9.72 -17.13
N GLY A 245 49.47 -10.32 -18.31
CA GLY A 245 49.23 -9.70 -19.60
C GLY A 245 50.52 -9.74 -20.42
N SER A 246 50.72 -10.77 -21.24
CA SER A 246 51.66 -10.76 -22.37
C SER A 246 51.05 -11.54 -23.52
N GLY A 247 50.69 -10.82 -24.60
CA GLY A 247 50.11 -11.41 -25.80
C GLY A 247 51.14 -12.04 -26.72
N LYS A 248 50.65 -12.86 -27.65
CA LYS A 248 50.91 -12.74 -29.09
C LYS A 248 49.98 -13.66 -29.88
N ALA A 249 49.76 -13.26 -31.13
CA ALA A 249 48.70 -13.66 -32.03
C ALA A 249 48.93 -15.02 -32.70
N ALA A 250 47.84 -15.66 -33.15
CA ALA A 250 47.79 -16.35 -34.44
C ALA A 250 46.33 -16.48 -34.92
N LYS A 251 46.06 -15.87 -36.08
CA LYS A 251 44.94 -16.20 -36.98
C LYS A 251 45.16 -17.62 -37.49
N GLU A 252 44.12 -18.45 -37.53
CA GLU A 252 43.87 -19.25 -38.75
C GLU A 252 42.40 -19.59 -38.92
N LYS A 253 42.01 -19.60 -40.20
CA LYS A 253 40.69 -19.71 -40.79
C LYS A 253 40.36 -21.19 -41.05
N ARG A 254 39.06 -21.51 -40.91
CA ARG A 254 38.24 -22.27 -41.89
C ARG A 254 38.38 -23.81 -41.89
N ARG A 255 37.27 -24.51 -41.59
CA ARG A 255 36.47 -25.22 -42.63
C ARG A 255 35.17 -25.83 -42.10
N LYS A 256 34.13 -25.63 -42.90
CA LYS A 256 32.87 -26.39 -42.98
C LYS A 256 33.10 -27.83 -43.49
N ARG A 257 32.06 -28.64 -43.26
CA ARG A 257 31.62 -29.94 -43.83
C ARG A 257 31.71 -31.03 -42.74
N LYS A 258 30.68 -31.85 -42.53
CA LYS A 258 29.57 -32.27 -43.37
C LYS A 258 28.38 -32.60 -42.45
#